data_AF-A0A1B8TKE2-F1
#
_entry.id   AF-A0A1B8TKE2-F1
#
_cell.length_a   1.000
_cell.length_b   1.000
_cell.length_c   1.000
_cell.angle_alpha   90.00
_cell.angle_beta   90.00
_cell.angle_gamma   90.00
#
_symmetry.space_group_name_H-M   'P 1'
#
loop_
_entity.id
_entity.type
_entity.pdbx_description
1 polymer ?
#
loop_
_entity_poly.entity_id
_entity_poly.type
_entity_poly.pdbx_seq_one_letter_code
_entity_poly.pdbx_strand_id
1 'polypeptide(L)'
;MVERLTFATGHFSRCWEISTAHLPEAVVDELFSLAYADKPLHLRELHIEFFEMSGHSVVGCKLRNTPWTEDNLELFSTRPADLRQRQLDYGLPVEFVDILHLAGKANVRFLLLDPDAPTLAGLPCFANMA
;
A
#
# COMPACT_ATOMS: atom_id res chain seq x y z
N MET A 1 7.74 30.55 -7.90
CA MET A 1 7.10 30.16 -9.17
C MET A 1 7.19 28.64 -9.24
N VAL A 2 6.07 27.92 -9.17
CA VAL A 2 6.06 26.45 -9.24
C VAL A 2 5.88 26.08 -10.71
N GLU A 3 6.90 25.47 -11.31
CA GLU A 3 6.79 24.90 -12.64
C GLU A 3 5.93 23.63 -12.57
N ARG A 4 4.84 23.60 -13.34
CA ARG A 4 4.04 22.40 -13.56
C ARG A 4 4.86 21.45 -14.45
N LEU A 5 5.33 20.34 -13.88
CA LEU A 5 5.99 19.26 -14.63
C LEU A 5 5.01 18.64 -15.63
N THR A 6 5.28 18.77 -16.92
CA THR A 6 4.53 18.12 -18.01
C THR A 6 5.14 16.76 -18.34
N PHE A 7 4.31 15.71 -18.38
CA PHE A 7 4.72 14.35 -18.74
C PHE A 7 4.23 13.99 -20.15
N ALA A 8 5.11 13.37 -20.94
CA ALA A 8 4.88 13.02 -22.34
C ALA A 8 3.81 11.93 -22.59
N THR A 9 3.26 11.30 -21.54
CA THR A 9 2.24 10.22 -21.65
C THR A 9 0.95 10.47 -20.85
N GLY A 10 0.75 11.66 -20.29
CA GLY A 10 -0.58 12.09 -19.84
C GLY A 10 -1.01 11.78 -18.41
N HIS A 11 -0.57 10.73 -17.72
CA HIS A 11 -0.88 10.54 -16.29
C HIS A 11 0.27 9.87 -15.51
N PHE A 12 0.96 10.64 -14.67
CA PHE A 12 1.83 10.08 -13.63
C PHE A 12 1.12 10.20 -12.28
N SER A 13 0.13 9.35 -12.04
CA SER A 13 -0.43 9.18 -10.70
C SER A 13 0.38 8.12 -9.98
N ARG A 14 1.15 8.51 -8.95
CA ARG A 14 1.76 7.56 -7.99
C ARG A 14 0.76 7.17 -6.90
N CYS A 15 -0.52 7.15 -7.25
CA CYS A 15 -1.60 6.86 -6.34
C CYS A 15 -2.42 5.74 -6.95
N TRP A 16 -2.62 4.67 -6.19
CA TRP A 16 -3.62 3.66 -6.46
C TRP A 16 -4.77 3.89 -5.50
N GLU A 17 -5.95 4.15 -6.05
CA GLU A 17 -7.22 4.13 -5.34
C GLU A 17 -7.96 2.92 -5.90
N ILE A 18 -8.12 1.89 -5.08
CA ILE A 18 -8.62 0.58 -5.49
C ILE A 18 -9.72 0.09 -4.56
N SER A 19 -10.63 -0.70 -5.12
CA SER A 19 -11.71 -1.32 -4.36
C SER A 19 -11.20 -2.14 -3.17
N THR A 20 -11.88 -2.06 -2.03
CA THR A 20 -11.68 -3.01 -0.92
C THR A 20 -11.97 -4.47 -1.32
N ALA A 21 -12.71 -4.69 -2.41
CA ALA A 21 -12.98 -6.03 -2.98
C ALA A 21 -11.72 -6.80 -3.43
N HIS A 22 -10.55 -6.16 -3.46
CA HIS A 22 -9.28 -6.85 -3.65
C HIS A 22 -8.89 -7.72 -2.45
N LEU A 23 -9.43 -7.47 -1.25
CA LEU A 23 -9.05 -8.12 -0.01
C LEU A 23 -10.25 -8.85 0.63
N PRO A 24 -10.03 -9.90 1.44
CA PRO A 24 -11.09 -10.49 2.26
C PRO A 24 -11.64 -9.46 3.26
N GLU A 25 -12.93 -9.53 3.58
CA GLU A 25 -13.60 -8.59 4.50
C GLU A 25 -12.88 -8.51 5.86
N ALA A 26 -12.52 -9.66 6.43
CA ALA A 26 -11.79 -9.73 7.69
C ALA A 26 -10.43 -8.99 7.66
N VAL A 27 -9.75 -9.01 6.51
CA VAL A 27 -8.48 -8.27 6.32
C VAL A 27 -8.76 -6.78 6.24
N VAL A 28 -9.84 -6.37 5.56
CA VAL A 28 -10.23 -4.96 5.50
C VAL A 28 -10.52 -4.43 6.90
N ASP A 29 -11.29 -5.15 7.72
CA ASP A 29 -11.60 -4.78 9.11
C ASP A 29 -10.35 -4.67 9.98
N GLU A 30 -9.39 -5.58 9.81
CA GLU A 30 -8.10 -5.53 10.49
C GLU A 30 -7.31 -4.28 10.11
N LEU A 31 -7.26 -3.93 8.82
CA LEU A 31 -6.57 -2.73 8.33
C LEU A 31 -7.20 -1.45 8.86
N PHE A 32 -8.53 -1.37 8.96
CA PHE A 32 -9.20 -0.26 9.64
C PHE A 32 -8.76 -0.18 11.10
N SER A 33 -8.80 -1.30 11.81
CA SER A 33 -8.38 -1.37 13.21
C SER A 33 -6.93 -0.90 13.41
N LEU A 34 -6.02 -1.29 12.51
CA LEU A 34 -4.63 -0.83 12.49
C LEU A 34 -4.49 0.67 12.15
N ALA A 35 -5.35 1.20 11.28
CA ALA A 35 -5.34 2.61 10.94
C ALA A 35 -5.74 3.50 12.13
N TYR A 36 -6.73 3.06 12.92
CA TYR A 36 -7.23 3.76 14.11
C TYR A 36 -6.37 3.57 15.37
N ALA A 37 -5.52 2.54 15.42
CA ALA A 37 -4.66 2.31 16.57
C ALA A 37 -3.58 3.39 16.73
N ASP A 38 -3.23 3.72 17.97
CA ASP A 38 -2.11 4.63 18.27
C ASP A 38 -0.79 3.98 17.79
N LYS A 39 -0.21 4.52 16.70
CA LYS A 39 0.74 3.76 15.86
C LYS A 39 2.11 3.64 16.52
N PRO A 40 2.66 2.43 16.69
CA PRO A 40 4.05 2.27 17.15
C PRO A 40 5.06 2.85 16.15
N LEU A 41 6.21 3.31 16.66
CA LEU A 41 7.36 3.78 15.86
C LEU A 41 7.86 2.77 14.79
N HIS A 42 7.49 1.49 14.91
CA HIS A 42 7.97 0.37 14.10
C HIS A 42 7.51 0.38 12.63
N LEU A 43 6.45 1.12 12.26
CA LEU A 43 5.99 1.18 10.86
C LEU A 43 7.04 1.82 9.92
N ARG A 44 7.98 2.61 10.45
CA ARG A 44 9.07 3.18 9.64
C ARG A 44 9.97 2.11 9.05
N GLU A 45 10.26 1.05 9.81
CA GLU A 45 11.08 -0.08 9.36
C GLU A 45 10.38 -0.93 8.29
N LEU A 46 9.04 -0.89 8.27
CA LEU A 46 8.20 -1.55 7.28
C LEU A 46 7.98 -0.71 6.01
N HIS A 47 8.59 0.48 5.93
CA HIS A 47 8.48 1.41 4.81
C HIS A 47 7.03 1.83 4.49
N ILE A 48 6.14 1.79 5.49
CA ILE A 48 4.73 2.16 5.33
C ILE A 48 4.24 3.08 6.45
N GLU A 49 3.12 3.74 6.20
CA GLU A 49 2.41 4.57 7.17
C GLU A 49 0.92 4.55 6.84
N PHE A 50 0.11 4.05 7.77
CA PHE A 50 -1.34 4.06 7.60
C PHE A 50 -1.94 5.42 7.94
N PHE A 51 -3.07 5.74 7.34
CA PHE A 51 -3.93 6.87 7.68
C PHE A 51 -5.37 6.51 7.33
N GLU A 52 -6.35 7.06 8.04
CA GLU A 52 -7.76 6.93 7.66
C GLU A 52 -8.36 8.25 7.16
N MET A 53 -9.40 8.14 6.35
CA MET A 53 -10.29 9.26 6.04
C MET A 53 -11.62 9.02 6.74
N SER A 54 -11.74 9.55 7.96
CA SER A 54 -12.90 9.43 8.83
C SER A 54 -14.13 10.11 8.19
N GLY A 55 -14.98 9.29 7.55
CA GLY A 55 -16.20 9.72 6.86
C GLY A 55 -16.50 8.94 5.59
N HIS A 56 -15.49 8.28 4.99
CA HIS A 56 -15.62 7.62 3.69
C HIS A 56 -15.34 6.12 3.71
N SER A 57 -15.09 5.52 4.89
CA SER A 57 -14.67 4.12 4.98
C SER A 57 -13.48 3.84 4.05
N VAL A 58 -12.46 4.70 4.10
CA VAL A 58 -11.23 4.56 3.31
C VAL A 58 -10.05 4.36 4.25
N VAL A 59 -9.27 3.30 4.02
CA VAL A 59 -7.95 3.11 4.62
C VAL A 59 -6.88 3.51 3.61
N GLY A 60 -6.04 4.44 4.00
CA GLY A 60 -4.86 4.84 3.26
C GLY A 60 -3.59 4.21 3.81
N CYS A 61 -2.67 3.86 2.91
CA CYS A 61 -1.32 3.45 3.22
C CYS A 61 -0.34 4.24 2.36
N LYS A 62 0.54 5.02 2.99
CA LYS A 62 1.63 5.71 2.34
C LYS A 62 2.85 4.80 2.30
N LEU A 63 3.31 4.48 1.09
CA LEU A 63 4.52 3.72 0.86
C LEU A 63 5.72 4.67 0.79
N ARG A 64 6.80 4.34 1.51
CA ARG A 64 8.06 5.09 1.54
C ARG A 64 9.09 4.39 0.67
N ASN A 65 10.07 5.15 0.17
CA ASN A 65 11.23 4.60 -0.54
C ASN A 65 10.88 3.74 -1.78
N THR A 66 9.75 4.02 -2.41
CA THR A 66 9.36 3.41 -3.69
C THR A 66 10.18 3.96 -4.88
N PRO A 67 10.37 3.20 -5.97
CA PRO A 67 9.89 1.84 -6.13
C PRO A 67 10.70 0.83 -5.30
N TRP A 68 10.03 -0.20 -4.77
CA TRP A 68 10.65 -1.28 -4.00
C TRP A 68 11.35 -2.30 -4.92
N THR A 69 12.37 -1.82 -5.63
CA THR A 69 13.32 -2.66 -6.38
C THR A 69 14.52 -3.02 -5.50
N GLU A 70 15.32 -4.00 -5.93
CA GLU A 70 16.57 -4.37 -5.25
C GLU A 70 17.46 -3.13 -5.05
N ASP A 71 17.82 -2.43 -6.14
CA ASP A 71 18.71 -1.27 -6.11
C ASP A 71 18.25 -0.14 -5.16
N ASN A 72 16.93 0.12 -5.11
CA ASN A 72 16.42 1.21 -4.30
C ASN A 72 16.34 0.85 -2.82
N LEU A 73 16.03 -0.41 -2.49
CA LEU A 73 15.96 -0.86 -1.11
C LEU A 73 17.35 -1.13 -0.53
N GLU A 74 18.34 -1.44 -1.36
CA GLU A 74 19.74 -1.57 -0.93
C GLU A 74 20.27 -0.28 -0.28
N LEU A 75 19.80 0.90 -0.74
CA LEU A 75 20.10 2.20 -0.12
C LEU A 75 19.64 2.31 1.35
N PHE A 76 18.75 1.43 1.77
CA PHE A 76 18.21 1.32 3.13
C PHE A 76 18.61 0.00 3.80
N SER A 77 19.67 -0.65 3.30
CA SER A 77 20.20 -1.92 3.80
C SER A 77 19.14 -3.04 3.90
N THR A 78 18.22 -3.10 2.94
CA THR A 78 17.19 -4.15 2.86
C THR A 78 16.94 -4.56 1.42
N ARG A 79 16.22 -5.66 1.22
CA ARG A 79 15.80 -6.16 -0.09
C ARG A 79 14.28 -6.35 -0.11
N PRO A 80 13.62 -6.41 -1.28
CA PRO A 80 12.18 -6.64 -1.36
C PRO A 80 11.72 -7.87 -0.57
N ALA A 81 12.43 -8.99 -0.68
CA ALA A 81 12.08 -10.21 0.07
C ALA A 81 12.20 -10.03 1.60
N ASP A 82 13.26 -9.35 2.06
CA ASP A 82 13.48 -9.11 3.49
C ASP A 82 12.46 -8.10 4.05
N LEU A 83 12.08 -7.08 3.26
CA LEU A 83 11.01 -6.15 3.59
C LEU A 83 9.66 -6.86 3.71
N ARG A 84 9.35 -7.75 2.75
CA ARG A 84 8.14 -8.57 2.77
C ARG A 84 8.08 -9.41 4.05
N GLN A 85 9.18 -10.08 4.38
CA GLN A 85 9.22 -10.92 5.57
C GLN A 85 9.02 -10.11 6.84
N ARG A 86 9.67 -8.95 6.98
CA ARG A 86 9.47 -8.06 8.15
C ARG A 86 8.02 -7.57 8.28
N GLN A 87 7.36 -7.28 7.17
CA GLN A 87 5.94 -6.90 7.16
C GLN A 87 5.04 -8.03 7.64
N LEU A 88 5.32 -9.27 7.23
CA LEU A 88 4.59 -10.46 7.70
C LEU A 88 4.90 -10.77 9.17
N ASP A 89 6.16 -10.67 9.59
CA ASP A 89 6.58 -10.89 10.98
C ASP A 89 5.98 -9.86 11.94
N TYR A 90 5.70 -8.65 11.45
CA TYR A 90 4.95 -7.64 12.19
C TYR A 90 3.47 -8.01 12.37
N GLY A 91 2.96 -8.92 11.55
CA GLY A 91 1.57 -9.37 11.56
C GLY A 91 0.68 -8.71 10.52
N LEU A 92 1.23 -8.07 9.47
CA LEU A 92 0.38 -7.58 8.38
C LEU A 92 -0.22 -8.77 7.60
N PRO A 93 -1.51 -8.71 7.21
CA PRO A 93 -2.16 -9.75 6.42
C PRO A 93 -1.43 -10.00 5.10
N VAL A 94 -1.29 -11.27 4.72
CA VAL A 94 -0.50 -11.68 3.54
C VAL A 94 -1.06 -11.10 2.24
N GLU A 95 -2.38 -11.06 2.11
CA GLU A 95 -3.10 -10.50 0.98
C GLU A 95 -2.80 -9.01 0.80
N PHE A 96 -2.74 -8.28 1.92
CA PHE A 96 -2.39 -6.87 1.91
C PHE A 96 -0.91 -6.64 1.60
N VAL A 97 -0.01 -7.44 2.18
CA VAL A 97 1.43 -7.39 1.89
C VAL A 97 1.70 -7.65 0.40
N ASP A 98 1.01 -8.60 -0.21
CA ASP A 98 1.17 -8.88 -1.64
C ASP A 98 0.74 -7.68 -2.51
N ILE A 99 -0.36 -7.00 -2.17
CA ILE A 99 -0.77 -5.74 -2.83
C ILE A 99 0.26 -4.63 -2.59
N LEU A 100 0.76 -4.47 -1.36
CA LEU A 100 1.79 -3.49 -1.03
C LEU A 100 3.05 -3.68 -1.87
N HIS A 101 3.49 -4.92 -2.07
CA HIS A 101 4.67 -5.22 -2.87
C HIS A 101 4.46 -4.92 -4.36
N LEU A 102 3.25 -5.17 -4.89
CA LEU A 102 2.88 -4.78 -6.26
C LEU A 102 2.87 -3.24 -6.40
N ALA A 103 2.23 -2.54 -5.47
CA ALA A 103 2.18 -1.08 -5.42
C ALA A 103 3.59 -0.47 -5.29
N GLY A 104 4.40 -1.01 -4.39
CA GLY A 104 5.78 -0.62 -4.15
C GLY A 104 6.62 -0.78 -5.41
N LYS A 105 6.52 -1.91 -6.12
CA LYS A 105 7.21 -2.14 -7.40
C LYS A 105 6.74 -1.18 -8.50
N ALA A 106 5.44 -0.87 -8.54
CA ALA A 106 4.84 0.07 -9.49
C ALA A 106 5.12 1.56 -9.18
N ASN A 107 5.99 1.85 -8.20
CA ASN A 107 6.32 3.21 -7.75
C ASN A 107 5.13 4.00 -7.20
N VAL A 108 4.14 3.32 -6.62
CA VAL A 108 3.02 3.94 -5.91
C VAL A 108 3.50 4.50 -4.58
N ARG A 109 3.06 5.71 -4.24
CA ARG A 109 3.33 6.41 -2.97
C ARG A 109 2.15 6.37 -2.03
N PHE A 110 0.94 6.27 -2.57
CA PHE A 110 -0.30 6.21 -1.80
C PHE A 110 -1.17 5.10 -2.36
N LEU A 111 -1.50 4.14 -1.51
CA LEU A 111 -2.50 3.12 -1.75
C LEU A 111 -3.72 3.47 -0.90
N LEU A 112 -4.86 3.69 -1.54
CA LEU A 112 -6.15 3.89 -0.89
C LEU A 112 -7.01 2.67 -1.17
N LEU A 113 -7.52 2.08 -0.09
CA LEU A 113 -8.54 1.05 -0.14
C LEU A 113 -9.87 1.75 0.10
N ASP A 114 -10.63 1.90 -0.98
CA ASP A 114 -11.90 2.62 -1.02
C ASP A 114 -12.99 1.67 -1.53
N PRO A 115 -14.07 1.39 -0.76
CA PRO A 115 -15.13 0.51 -1.21
C PRO A 115 -15.85 1.00 -2.46
N ASP A 116 -15.86 2.31 -2.73
CA ASP A 116 -16.51 2.92 -3.89
C ASP A 116 -15.59 3.00 -5.13
N ALA A 117 -14.30 2.71 -4.96
CA ALA A 117 -13.35 2.67 -6.07
C ALA A 117 -13.53 1.41 -6.94
N PRO A 118 -13.19 1.49 -8.25
CA PRO A 118 -13.18 0.31 -9.10
C PRO A 118 -12.07 -0.66 -8.71
N THR A 119 -12.25 -1.93 -9.07
CA THR A 119 -11.14 -2.90 -9.02
C THR A 119 -10.11 -2.54 -10.10
N LEU A 120 -8.82 -2.71 -9.77
CA LEU A 120 -7.72 -2.47 -10.68
C LEU A 120 -7.38 -3.76 -11.43
N ALA A 121 -7.62 -3.77 -12.74
CA ALA A 121 -7.31 -4.91 -13.59
C ALA A 121 -5.82 -5.30 -13.48
N GLY A 122 -5.57 -6.59 -13.27
CA GLY A 122 -4.21 -7.13 -13.09
C GLY A 122 -3.72 -7.15 -11.64
N LEU A 123 -4.44 -6.56 -10.68
CA LEU A 123 -4.22 -6.86 -9.26
C LEU A 123 -4.97 -8.12 -8.83
N PRO A 124 -4.41 -8.91 -7.88
CA PRO A 124 -5.11 -10.04 -7.28
C PRO A 124 -6.40 -9.60 -6.58
N CYS A 125 -7.42 -10.46 -6.62
CA CYS A 125 -8.62 -10.31 -5.80
C CYS A 125 -8.76 -11.52 -4.88
N PHE A 126 -8.58 -11.31 -3.58
CA PHE A 126 -8.58 -12.36 -2.57
C PHE A 126 -9.96 -12.58 -1.92
N ALA A 127 -10.90 -11.64 -2.09
CA ALA A 127 -12.24 -11.68 -1.50
C ALA A 127 -13.08 -12.92 -1.89
N ASN A 128 -12.70 -13.64 -2.96
CA ASN A 128 -13.42 -14.81 -3.46
C ASN A 128 -12.70 -16.14 -3.21
N MET A 129 -11.61 -16.16 -2.45
CA MET A 129 -10.93 -17.41 -2.08
C MET A 129 -11.45 -17.85 -0.71
N ALA A 130 -12.54 -18.62 -0.73
CA ALA A 130 -13.12 -19.29 0.43
C ALA A 130 -12.24 -20.45 0.93
#